data_AF-G2FEB7-F1
#
_entry.id   AF-G2FEB7-F1
#
_cell.length_a   1.000
_cell.length_b   1.000
_cell.length_c   1.000
_cell.angle_alpha   90.00
_cell.angle_beta   90.00
_cell.angle_gamma   90.00
#
_symmetry.space_group_name_H-M   'P 1'
#
loop_
_entity.id
_entity.type
_entity.pdbx_description
1 polymer ?
#
loop_
_entity_poly.entity_id
_entity_poly.type
_entity_poly.pdbx_seq_one_letter_code
_entity_poly.pdbx_strand_id
1 'polypeptide(L)'
;MEQLAFPRYDAYKPSGADSQLLSYDLLTYGEALLSLGMRVREAQGDPNIARSAFEHAGDALEAVVSKGDPSDSQKDFISLLSSSAFHMAGLSARAYSMLHASINEGNLSRIEKALALLIVRSLDALEQEIVTWRLDGSANEQALINSIAESAENVDQDDETNPIIAAIDEALEEHFLSGLGTYLTALQTGQVELVSSAISILRNGLESAATLNMVPQWWCFRLASHLIDDLWKSSFHQVLPRNPLGETEPDWLALRDLFIASMYKRSRAEIELWPSQIEAARRTTDSHDDLVVSLPTSAGKTRIAELCILRCLSEGKRVVFITPLRALSAQTEAGLQRTFTPLGKYVSALYGSIGTSSFESDMLKARDIVVATPEKFDFALRNDPSIIDDVGLIVLDEGHMIGFGEREVRYEVQVQRLLKREDADQRRIVCLSAILPDGDQFDDFVDWLRRDKEGGAVTCDWKPTRVRYGQIMWRNNRARLELAVGDESPYVPTFFNARAATKGTRKKLFPNGQQELVLATTWRLLEDGHSVLIYCPERRSVNAYPELIVRLNKQGLLNSALEHDPSEIASALAIGREWFGNNHPILMCLELGVAIHHGALPKAVSERS
;
A
#
# COMPACT_ATOMS: atom_id res chain seq x y z
N MET A 1 11.96 2.31 31.64
CA MET A 1 11.77 3.67 32.19
C MET A 1 13.15 4.22 32.51
N GLU A 2 13.76 4.85 31.51
CA GLU A 2 14.80 5.90 31.53
C GLU A 2 14.90 6.29 30.05
N GLN A 3 14.24 7.39 29.68
CA GLN A 3 14.24 7.89 28.31
C GLN A 3 15.63 8.46 28.02
N LEU A 4 16.49 7.67 27.39
CA LEU A 4 17.67 8.20 26.71
C LEU A 4 17.21 8.96 25.48
N ALA A 5 16.90 10.24 25.68
CA ALA A 5 16.63 11.19 24.62
C ALA A 5 17.95 11.55 23.93
N PHE A 6 18.16 11.01 22.72
CA PHE A 6 19.10 11.56 21.75
C PHE A 6 18.33 12.02 20.52
N PRO A 7 18.72 13.15 19.90
CA PRO A 7 17.97 13.76 18.81
C PRO A 7 17.90 12.78 17.64
N ARG A 8 16.68 12.44 17.21
CA ARG A 8 16.41 11.67 16.01
C ARG A 8 16.97 12.42 14.80
N TYR A 9 18.06 11.89 14.23
CA TYR A 9 18.76 12.46 13.08
C TYR A 9 18.04 12.12 11.77
N ASP A 10 16.83 12.63 11.60
CA ASP A 10 16.27 12.80 10.27
C ASP A 10 16.78 14.13 9.72
N ALA A 11 17.65 14.04 8.71
CA ALA A 11 18.11 15.12 7.83
C ALA A 11 19.17 16.10 8.38
N TYR A 12 20.40 15.63 8.64
CA TYR A 12 21.63 16.39 8.34
C TYR A 12 22.87 15.51 8.53
N LYS A 13 23.78 15.45 7.55
CA LYS A 13 25.15 14.96 7.76
C LYS A 13 25.90 16.08 8.51
N PRO A 14 26.24 15.98 9.80
CA PRO A 14 27.12 16.96 10.41
C PRO A 14 28.45 16.85 9.68
N SER A 15 28.95 17.97 9.16
CA SER A 15 30.32 18.04 8.65
C SER A 15 31.29 17.76 9.81
N GLY A 16 31.73 16.51 9.94
CA GLY A 16 32.66 16.06 10.99
C GLY A 16 32.29 14.77 11.73
N ALA A 17 31.13 14.15 11.47
CA ALA A 17 30.88 12.78 11.94
C ALA A 17 31.56 11.79 10.97
N ASP A 18 32.45 10.94 11.48
CA ASP A 18 33.10 9.92 10.67
C ASP A 18 32.03 8.95 10.15
N SER A 19 31.79 8.97 8.83
CA SER A 19 30.63 8.36 8.19
C SER A 19 30.52 6.85 8.44
N GLN A 20 31.66 6.19 8.70
CA GLN A 20 31.73 4.75 8.94
C GLN A 20 31.33 4.37 10.39
N LEU A 21 31.72 5.18 11.38
CA LEU A 21 31.33 4.95 12.78
C LEU A 21 29.82 5.10 12.97
N LEU A 22 29.22 6.11 12.32
CA LEU A 22 27.77 6.33 12.42
C LEU A 22 26.96 5.21 11.73
N SER A 23 27.41 4.70 10.58
CA SER A 23 26.75 3.56 9.92
C SER A 23 26.82 2.30 10.79
N TYR A 24 27.97 2.04 11.41
CA TYR A 24 28.16 0.91 12.31
C TYR A 24 27.25 0.99 13.55
N ASP A 25 27.17 2.17 14.19
CA ASP A 25 26.33 2.41 15.36
C ASP A 25 24.84 2.23 15.02
N LEU A 26 24.39 2.76 13.88
CA LEU A 26 23.01 2.64 13.42
C LEU A 26 22.65 1.20 13.02
N LEU A 27 23.57 0.47 12.39
CA LEU A 27 23.37 -0.95 12.05
C LEU A 27 23.20 -1.78 13.32
N THR A 28 24.14 -1.66 14.26
CA THR A 28 24.10 -2.38 15.54
C THR A 28 22.83 -2.04 16.33
N TYR A 29 22.46 -0.76 16.38
CA TYR A 29 21.23 -0.29 17.02
C TYR A 29 19.98 -0.88 16.36
N GLY A 30 19.92 -0.86 15.03
CA GLY A 30 18.80 -1.40 14.26
C GLY A 30 18.61 -2.90 14.47
N GLU A 31 19.68 -3.68 14.37
CA GLU A 31 19.66 -5.14 14.61
C GLU A 31 19.28 -5.50 16.05
N ALA A 32 19.78 -4.73 17.02
CA ALA A 32 19.43 -4.91 18.43
C ALA A 32 17.93 -4.65 18.67
N LEU A 33 17.38 -3.55 18.14
CA LEU A 33 15.96 -3.25 18.24
C LEU A 33 15.09 -4.29 17.54
N LEU A 34 15.47 -4.73 16.34
CA LEU A 34 14.76 -5.77 15.60
C LEU A 34 14.72 -7.08 16.41
N SER A 35 15.86 -7.48 16.97
CA SER A 35 15.96 -8.65 17.86
C SER A 35 15.12 -8.50 19.13
N LEU A 36 15.13 -7.33 19.77
CA LEU A 36 14.34 -7.05 20.97
C LEU A 36 12.84 -7.06 20.67
N GLY A 37 12.41 -6.46 19.55
CA GLY A 37 11.01 -6.49 19.11
C GLY A 37 10.51 -7.92 18.90
N MET A 38 11.32 -8.78 18.27
CA MET A 38 11.02 -10.21 18.13
C MET A 38 10.93 -10.92 19.48
N ARG A 39 11.86 -10.66 20.42
CA ARG A 39 11.83 -11.25 21.76
C ARG A 39 10.58 -10.83 22.55
N VAL A 40 10.16 -9.56 22.44
CA VAL A 40 8.90 -9.09 23.05
C VAL A 40 7.71 -9.88 22.51
N ARG A 41 7.65 -10.13 21.19
CA ARG A 41 6.61 -10.97 20.58
C ARG A 41 6.66 -12.42 21.03
N GLU A 42 7.84 -13.02 21.03
CA GLU A 42 8.07 -14.41 21.45
C GLU A 42 7.63 -14.61 22.91
N ALA A 43 7.84 -13.60 23.76
CA ALA A 43 7.38 -13.56 25.15
C ALA A 43 5.91 -13.14 25.33
N GLN A 44 5.15 -12.92 24.25
CA GLN A 44 3.76 -12.42 24.28
C GLN A 44 3.61 -11.09 25.05
N GLY A 45 4.63 -10.24 24.98
CA GLY A 45 4.62 -8.90 25.57
C GLY A 45 3.74 -7.90 24.80
N ASP A 46 3.84 -6.62 25.16
CA ASP A 46 3.01 -5.56 24.57
C ASP A 46 3.27 -5.41 23.07
N PRO A 47 2.24 -5.64 22.21
CA PRO A 47 2.39 -5.52 20.76
C PRO A 47 2.76 -4.10 20.30
N ASN A 48 2.38 -3.06 21.05
CA ASN A 48 2.73 -1.68 20.71
C ASN A 48 4.23 -1.42 20.91
N ILE A 49 4.82 -2.00 21.96
CA ILE A 49 6.27 -1.91 22.21
C ILE A 49 7.03 -2.65 21.11
N ALA A 50 6.62 -3.87 20.77
CA ALA A 50 7.23 -4.63 19.68
C ALA A 50 7.15 -3.87 18.35
N ARG A 51 5.96 -3.35 18.02
CA ARG A 51 5.73 -2.54 16.81
C ARG A 51 6.63 -1.31 16.76
N SER A 52 6.75 -0.60 17.88
CA SER A 52 7.63 0.56 17.99
C SER A 52 9.09 0.17 17.79
N ALA A 53 9.54 -0.94 18.37
CA ALA A 53 10.90 -1.44 18.18
C ALA A 53 11.18 -1.76 16.69
N PHE A 54 10.24 -2.40 15.98
CA PHE A 54 10.37 -2.66 14.55
C PHE A 54 10.39 -1.40 13.69
N GLU A 55 9.55 -0.40 14.00
CA GLU A 55 9.57 0.87 13.27
C GLU A 55 10.93 1.56 13.40
N HIS A 56 11.47 1.66 14.61
CA HIS A 56 12.77 2.29 14.86
C HIS A 56 13.94 1.48 14.30
N ALA A 57 13.84 0.14 14.29
CA ALA A 57 14.82 -0.71 13.64
C ALA A 57 14.85 -0.46 12.12
N GLY A 58 13.67 -0.43 11.48
CA GLY A 58 13.55 -0.10 10.06
C GLY A 58 14.12 1.27 9.73
N ASP A 59 13.79 2.30 10.52
CA ASP A 59 14.32 3.65 10.30
C ASP A 59 15.86 3.71 10.41
N ALA A 60 16.45 3.02 11.40
CA ALA A 60 17.90 2.99 11.58
C ALA A 60 18.59 2.26 10.41
N LEU A 61 18.07 1.11 9.99
CA LEU A 61 18.63 0.30 8.90
C LEU A 61 18.44 1.00 7.53
N GLU A 62 17.30 1.65 7.30
CA GLU A 62 17.08 2.48 6.10
C GLU A 62 18.05 3.67 6.04
N ALA A 63 18.38 4.29 7.18
CA ALA A 63 19.38 5.35 7.22
C ALA A 63 20.77 4.84 6.80
N VAL A 64 21.16 3.62 7.21
CA VAL A 64 22.40 2.98 6.76
C VAL A 64 22.39 2.76 5.25
N VAL A 65 21.30 2.21 4.70
CA VAL A 65 21.18 1.95 3.24
C VAL A 65 21.18 3.24 2.41
N SER A 66 20.47 4.27 2.88
CA SER A 66 20.25 5.50 2.12
C SER A 66 21.35 6.54 2.26
N LYS A 67 22.10 6.55 3.38
CA LYS A 67 23.15 7.54 3.69
C LYS A 67 24.55 6.94 3.88
N GLY A 68 24.66 5.62 3.93
CA GLY A 68 25.92 4.88 4.02
C GLY A 68 26.67 4.80 2.69
N ASP A 69 27.65 3.91 2.63
CA ASP A 69 28.45 3.68 1.43
C ASP A 69 27.61 2.97 0.35
N PRO A 70 27.38 3.57 -0.83
CA PRO A 70 26.62 2.92 -1.89
C PRO A 70 27.26 1.64 -2.43
N SER A 71 28.57 1.44 -2.20
CA SER A 71 29.35 0.28 -2.65
C SER A 71 29.48 -0.84 -1.60
N ASP A 72 28.82 -0.69 -0.44
CA ASP A 72 28.76 -1.73 0.58
C ASP A 72 28.08 -2.99 0.04
N SER A 73 28.79 -4.13 0.09
CA SER A 73 28.30 -5.41 -0.38
C SER A 73 27.12 -5.96 0.43
N GLN A 74 26.94 -5.49 1.68
CA GLN A 74 25.84 -5.90 2.55
C GLN A 74 24.59 -5.04 2.40
N LYS A 75 24.63 -3.99 1.57
CA LYS A 75 23.55 -3.01 1.43
C LYS A 75 22.19 -3.66 1.12
N ASP A 76 22.15 -4.65 0.23
CA ASP A 76 20.91 -5.33 -0.15
C ASP A 76 20.36 -6.21 0.99
N PHE A 77 21.23 -6.87 1.76
CA PHE A 77 20.84 -7.59 2.95
C PHE A 77 20.31 -6.65 4.05
N ILE A 78 20.98 -5.51 4.29
CA ILE A 78 20.49 -4.49 5.24
C ILE A 78 19.14 -3.92 4.79
N SER A 79 18.94 -3.72 3.47
CA SER A 79 17.66 -3.33 2.90
C SER A 79 16.57 -4.37 3.17
N LEU A 80 16.89 -5.66 3.09
CA LEU A 80 15.99 -6.76 3.44
C LEU A 80 15.62 -6.76 4.93
N LEU A 81 16.59 -6.57 5.83
CA LEU A 81 16.35 -6.46 7.27
C LEU A 81 15.43 -5.26 7.59
N SER A 82 15.72 -4.10 7.00
CA SER A 82 14.91 -2.89 7.15
C SER A 82 13.47 -3.10 6.67
N SER A 83 13.31 -3.71 5.50
CA SER A 83 12.01 -3.99 4.91
C SER A 83 11.20 -4.98 5.74
N SER A 84 11.87 -6.01 6.29
CA SER A 84 11.25 -6.96 7.21
C SER A 84 10.79 -6.28 8.50
N ALA A 85 11.61 -5.40 9.06
CA ALA A 85 11.26 -4.60 10.23
C ALA A 85 10.03 -3.71 9.94
N PHE A 86 10.00 -2.99 8.82
CA PHE A 86 8.83 -2.20 8.44
C PHE A 86 7.58 -3.07 8.23
N HIS A 87 7.71 -4.26 7.65
CA HIS A 87 6.59 -5.17 7.52
C HIS A 87 6.03 -5.56 8.90
N MET A 88 6.89 -5.99 9.82
CA MET A 88 6.50 -6.36 11.20
C MET A 88 5.98 -5.17 12.02
N ALA A 89 6.34 -3.93 11.64
CA ALA A 89 5.77 -2.71 12.19
C ALA A 89 4.37 -2.38 11.61
N GLY A 90 3.85 -3.18 10.67
CA GLY A 90 2.62 -2.90 9.95
C GLY A 90 2.75 -1.73 8.97
N LEU A 91 3.95 -1.48 8.43
CA LEU A 91 4.25 -0.43 7.45
C LEU A 91 4.60 -1.06 6.10
N SER A 92 3.75 -1.96 5.60
CA SER A 92 4.00 -2.73 4.37
C SER A 92 4.35 -1.84 3.18
N ALA A 93 3.74 -0.67 3.01
CA ALA A 93 4.08 0.22 1.90
C ALA A 93 5.56 0.67 1.90
N ARG A 94 6.16 0.92 3.09
CA ARG A 94 7.60 1.24 3.18
C ARG A 94 8.45 0.02 2.88
N ALA A 95 8.09 -1.14 3.43
CA ALA A 95 8.79 -2.41 3.16
C ALA A 95 8.90 -2.70 1.65
N TYR A 96 7.81 -2.47 0.90
CA TYR A 96 7.80 -2.71 -0.54
C TYR A 96 8.66 -1.70 -1.30
N SER A 97 8.61 -0.42 -0.92
CA SER A 97 9.35 0.64 -1.60
C SER A 97 10.87 0.42 -1.52
N MET A 98 11.36 -0.16 -0.43
CA MET A 98 12.79 -0.42 -0.23
C MET A 98 13.32 -1.59 -1.07
N LEU A 99 12.53 -2.65 -1.24
CA LEU A 99 12.97 -3.87 -1.93
C LEU A 99 12.85 -3.81 -3.46
N HIS A 100 12.10 -2.85 -4.00
CA HIS A 100 11.80 -2.81 -5.44
C HIS A 100 13.07 -2.76 -6.32
N ALA A 101 14.12 -2.06 -5.89
CA ALA A 101 15.39 -2.02 -6.59
C ALA A 101 16.22 -3.31 -6.35
N SER A 102 16.33 -3.74 -5.08
CA SER A 102 17.15 -4.89 -4.69
C SER A 102 16.70 -6.23 -5.30
N ILE A 103 15.41 -6.42 -5.58
CA ILE A 103 14.91 -7.68 -6.16
C ILE A 103 15.36 -7.89 -7.62
N ASN A 104 15.45 -6.81 -8.40
CA ASN A 104 15.75 -6.89 -9.83
C ASN A 104 17.24 -6.70 -10.14
N GLU A 105 17.91 -5.85 -9.37
CA GLU A 105 19.28 -5.36 -9.66
C GLU A 105 20.25 -5.59 -8.50
N GLY A 106 19.77 -6.08 -7.36
CA GLY A 106 20.56 -6.26 -6.14
C GLY A 106 21.31 -7.59 -6.09
N ASN A 107 22.27 -7.64 -5.18
CA ASN A 107 23.10 -8.80 -4.89
C ASN A 107 22.50 -9.60 -3.71
N LEU A 108 21.28 -10.12 -3.89
CA LEU A 108 20.62 -10.99 -2.91
C LEU A 108 20.98 -12.46 -3.16
N SER A 109 21.33 -13.18 -2.10
CA SER A 109 21.38 -14.65 -2.13
C SER A 109 19.99 -15.24 -2.38
N ARG A 110 19.89 -16.55 -2.65
CA ARG A 110 18.61 -17.18 -3.01
C ARG A 110 17.62 -17.11 -1.85
N ILE A 111 18.07 -17.36 -0.63
CA ILE A 111 17.25 -17.27 0.59
C ILE A 111 16.72 -15.85 0.83
N GLU A 112 17.59 -14.85 0.61
CA GLU A 112 17.25 -13.43 0.75
C GLU A 112 16.26 -12.98 -0.33
N LYS A 113 16.48 -13.39 -1.57
CA LYS A 113 15.58 -13.11 -2.69
C LYS A 113 14.20 -13.73 -2.47
N ALA A 114 14.15 -14.98 -1.98
CA ALA A 114 12.89 -15.65 -1.67
C ALA A 114 12.11 -14.92 -0.56
N LEU A 115 12.79 -14.48 0.50
CA LEU A 115 12.18 -13.65 1.55
C LEU A 115 11.72 -12.30 1.01
N ALA A 116 12.52 -11.64 0.16
CA ALA A 116 12.15 -10.38 -0.47
C ALA A 116 10.89 -10.50 -1.34
N LEU A 117 10.80 -11.54 -2.17
CA LEU A 117 9.64 -11.85 -3.00
C LEU A 117 8.37 -12.10 -2.16
N LEU A 118 8.52 -12.78 -1.01
CA LEU A 118 7.45 -12.93 -0.04
C LEU A 118 7.04 -11.59 0.58
N ILE A 119 7.98 -10.73 0.96
CA ILE A 119 7.69 -9.39 1.50
C ILE A 119 6.91 -8.54 0.48
N VAL A 120 7.27 -8.58 -0.80
CA VAL A 120 6.58 -7.80 -1.84
C VAL A 120 5.37 -8.50 -2.47
N ARG A 121 4.98 -9.68 -1.94
CA ARG A 121 3.83 -10.49 -2.41
C ARG A 121 3.92 -10.83 -3.91
N SER A 122 5.13 -11.04 -4.41
CA SER A 122 5.38 -11.56 -5.76
C SER A 122 5.40 -13.09 -5.71
N LEU A 123 4.21 -13.67 -5.44
CA LEU A 123 4.11 -15.10 -5.10
C LEU A 123 4.36 -16.02 -6.31
N ASP A 124 3.97 -15.61 -7.52
CA ASP A 124 4.27 -16.38 -8.73
C ASP A 124 5.79 -16.43 -9.01
N ALA A 125 6.52 -15.33 -8.75
CA ALA A 125 7.97 -15.31 -8.87
C ALA A 125 8.64 -16.15 -7.78
N LEU A 126 8.13 -16.09 -6.53
CA LEU A 126 8.62 -16.94 -5.45
C LEU A 126 8.39 -18.43 -5.75
N GLU A 127 7.22 -18.79 -6.27
CA GLU A 127 6.90 -20.15 -6.70
C GLU A 127 7.86 -20.62 -7.80
N GLN A 128 8.16 -19.76 -8.78
CA GLN A 128 9.16 -20.05 -9.82
C GLN A 128 10.55 -20.27 -9.25
N GLU A 129 11.04 -19.43 -8.33
CA GLU A 129 12.35 -19.62 -7.68
C GLU A 129 12.42 -20.98 -6.96
N ILE A 130 11.38 -21.34 -6.21
CA ILE A 130 11.30 -22.63 -5.51
C ILE A 130 11.32 -23.81 -6.50
N VAL A 131 10.51 -23.73 -7.57
CA VAL A 131 10.41 -24.81 -8.56
C VAL A 131 11.72 -24.95 -9.34
N THR A 132 12.33 -23.85 -9.79
CA THR A 132 13.60 -23.87 -10.51
C THR A 132 14.70 -24.49 -9.68
N TRP A 133 14.81 -24.12 -8.39
CA TRP A 133 15.78 -24.71 -7.48
C TRP A 133 15.61 -26.23 -7.34
N ARG A 134 14.37 -26.69 -7.15
CA ARG A 134 14.08 -28.13 -7.00
C ARG A 134 14.31 -28.93 -8.28
N LEU A 135 14.09 -28.33 -9.43
CA LEU A 135 14.31 -29.00 -10.72
C LEU A 135 15.79 -29.10 -11.10
N ASP A 136 16.64 -28.21 -10.59
CA ASP A 136 18.09 -28.26 -10.79
C ASP A 136 18.70 -29.54 -10.17
N GLY A 137 18.08 -30.06 -9.11
CA GLY A 137 18.43 -31.35 -8.50
C GLY A 137 19.76 -31.36 -7.73
N SER A 138 20.48 -30.24 -7.72
CA SER A 138 21.68 -29.96 -6.91
C SER A 138 21.41 -30.12 -5.41
N ALA A 139 20.21 -29.75 -4.97
CA ALA A 139 19.81 -29.81 -3.57
C ALA A 139 19.01 -31.07 -3.18
N ASN A 140 18.98 -32.10 -4.04
CA ASN A 140 18.38 -33.37 -3.65
C ASN A 140 19.16 -33.97 -2.48
N GLU A 141 18.47 -34.64 -1.55
CA GLU A 141 19.10 -35.18 -0.31
C GLU A 141 20.37 -35.98 -0.60
N GLN A 142 20.36 -36.85 -1.61
CA GLN A 142 21.53 -37.63 -2.01
C GLN A 142 22.66 -36.75 -2.59
N ALA A 143 22.34 -35.72 -3.35
CA ALA A 143 23.33 -34.81 -3.92
C ALA A 143 24.00 -33.95 -2.83
N LEU A 144 23.22 -33.44 -1.87
CA LEU A 144 23.73 -32.73 -0.69
C LEU A 144 24.61 -33.64 0.17
N ILE A 145 24.17 -34.87 0.45
CA ILE A 145 24.98 -35.84 1.21
C ILE A 145 26.30 -36.12 0.49
N ASN A 146 26.28 -36.34 -0.82
CA ASN A 146 27.48 -36.58 -1.61
C ASN A 146 28.41 -35.35 -1.60
N SER A 147 27.86 -34.14 -1.77
CA SER A 147 28.61 -32.88 -1.74
C SER A 147 29.29 -32.68 -0.38
N ILE A 148 28.58 -32.90 0.73
CA ILE A 148 29.15 -32.81 2.08
C ILE A 148 30.24 -33.86 2.30
N ALA A 149 30.02 -35.10 1.85
CA ALA A 149 30.99 -36.19 1.99
C ALA A 149 32.28 -35.92 1.20
N GLU A 150 32.18 -35.51 -0.06
CA GLU A 150 33.32 -35.15 -0.91
C GLU A 150 34.09 -33.94 -0.36
N SER A 151 33.37 -32.99 0.25
CA SER A 151 33.96 -31.81 0.88
C SER A 151 34.70 -32.13 2.18
N ALA A 152 34.21 -33.12 2.95
CA ALA A 152 34.84 -33.59 4.19
C ALA A 152 36.16 -34.36 3.95
N GLU A 153 36.43 -34.81 2.72
CA GLU A 153 37.69 -35.47 2.35
C GLU A 153 38.81 -34.49 1.96
N ASN A 154 38.51 -33.19 1.76
CA ASN A 154 39.42 -32.18 1.17
C ASN A 154 39.78 -31.00 2.12
N VAL A 155 39.85 -31.23 3.44
CA VAL A 155 39.89 -30.22 4.53
C VAL A 155 41.16 -29.33 4.59
N ASP A 156 42.07 -29.39 3.61
CA ASP A 156 43.39 -28.74 3.67
C ASP A 156 43.47 -27.33 3.02
N GLN A 157 42.35 -26.59 2.87
CA GLN A 157 42.36 -25.23 2.28
C GLN A 157 41.67 -24.17 3.15
N ASP A 158 42.29 -22.99 3.20
CA ASP A 158 41.96 -21.81 4.02
C ASP A 158 40.44 -21.48 4.10
N ASP A 159 40.04 -20.92 5.25
CA ASP A 159 38.66 -20.67 5.72
C ASP A 159 37.69 -19.98 4.73
N GLU A 160 38.18 -19.30 3.68
CA GLU A 160 37.33 -18.54 2.74
C GLU A 160 36.73 -19.38 1.58
N THR A 161 37.20 -20.61 1.37
CA THR A 161 36.68 -21.52 0.32
C THR A 161 36.49 -22.93 0.85
N ASN A 162 35.89 -23.05 2.04
CA ASN A 162 35.57 -24.36 2.60
C ASN A 162 34.35 -24.97 1.86
N PRO A 163 34.53 -26.04 1.07
CA PRO A 163 33.44 -26.63 0.29
C PRO A 163 32.33 -27.21 1.18
N ILE A 164 32.62 -27.52 2.45
CA ILE A 164 31.62 -27.94 3.43
C ILE A 164 30.65 -26.80 3.74
N ILE A 165 31.13 -25.56 3.85
CA ILE A 165 30.28 -24.39 4.14
C ILE A 165 29.32 -24.15 2.97
N ALA A 166 29.79 -24.29 1.72
CA ALA A 166 28.94 -24.17 0.54
C ALA A 166 27.84 -25.25 0.51
N ALA A 167 28.19 -26.51 0.80
CA ALA A 167 27.22 -27.60 0.85
C ALA A 167 26.19 -27.42 1.99
N ILE A 168 26.62 -26.88 3.13
CA ILE A 168 25.71 -26.52 4.24
C ILE A 168 24.77 -25.38 3.80
N ASP A 169 25.29 -24.37 3.10
CA ASP A 169 24.49 -23.25 2.62
C ASP A 169 23.37 -23.74 1.67
N GLU A 170 23.72 -24.57 0.68
CA GLU A 170 22.74 -25.20 -0.22
C GLU A 170 21.68 -26.02 0.54
N ALA A 171 22.08 -26.75 1.58
CA ALA A 171 21.16 -27.52 2.41
C ALA A 171 20.19 -26.62 3.20
N LEU A 172 20.68 -25.50 3.74
CA LEU A 172 19.85 -24.50 4.42
C LEU A 172 18.93 -23.79 3.44
N GLU A 173 19.39 -23.48 2.22
CA GLU A 173 18.56 -22.89 1.16
C GLU A 173 17.39 -23.80 0.79
N GLU A 174 17.61 -25.09 0.55
CA GLU A 174 16.51 -26.03 0.30
C GLU A 174 15.55 -26.12 1.49
N HIS A 175 16.08 -26.16 2.71
CA HIS A 175 15.24 -26.21 3.90
C HIS A 175 14.34 -24.98 4.02
N PHE A 176 14.89 -23.79 3.74
CA PHE A 176 14.14 -22.54 3.74
C PHE A 176 13.05 -22.52 2.65
N LEU A 177 13.42 -22.86 1.42
CA LEU A 177 12.52 -22.88 0.27
C LEU A 177 11.42 -23.92 0.44
N SER A 178 11.70 -25.05 1.09
CA SER A 178 10.70 -26.06 1.47
C SER A 178 9.69 -25.51 2.48
N GLY A 179 10.15 -24.74 3.47
CA GLY A 179 9.30 -24.04 4.42
C GLY A 179 8.37 -23.04 3.72
N LEU A 180 8.92 -22.21 2.84
CA LEU A 180 8.12 -21.25 2.06
C LEU A 180 7.17 -21.93 1.07
N GLY A 181 7.58 -22.99 0.39
CA GLY A 181 6.72 -23.76 -0.52
C GLY A 181 5.55 -24.43 0.21
N THR A 182 5.79 -24.95 1.41
CA THR A 182 4.73 -25.46 2.29
C THR A 182 3.74 -24.35 2.67
N TYR A 183 4.26 -23.15 2.98
CA TYR A 183 3.42 -21.98 3.26
C TYR A 183 2.61 -21.49 2.05
N LEU A 184 3.19 -21.46 0.85
CA LEU A 184 2.45 -21.14 -0.39
C LEU A 184 1.31 -22.12 -0.62
N THR A 185 1.56 -23.42 -0.37
CA THR A 185 0.51 -24.46 -0.45
C THR A 185 -0.59 -24.19 0.58
N ALA A 186 -0.24 -23.73 1.79
CA ALA A 186 -1.22 -23.33 2.80
C ALA A 186 -2.08 -22.15 2.35
N LEU A 187 -1.50 -21.14 1.72
CA LEU A 187 -2.24 -20.00 1.15
C LEU A 187 -3.22 -20.42 0.04
N GLN A 188 -2.80 -21.36 -0.81
CA GLN A 188 -3.65 -21.87 -1.89
C GLN A 188 -4.79 -22.74 -1.38
N THR A 189 -4.56 -23.55 -0.36
CA THR A 189 -5.52 -24.57 0.13
C THR A 189 -6.34 -24.13 1.34
N GLY A 190 -5.89 -23.12 2.08
CA GLY A 190 -6.52 -22.67 3.32
C GLY A 190 -6.27 -23.58 4.53
N GLN A 191 -5.31 -24.52 4.46
CA GLN A 191 -5.03 -25.48 5.54
C GLN A 191 -4.06 -24.92 6.57
N VAL A 192 -4.48 -24.84 7.83
CA VAL A 192 -3.68 -24.28 8.94
C VAL A 192 -2.56 -25.22 9.39
N GLU A 193 -2.73 -26.52 9.17
CA GLU A 193 -1.74 -27.55 9.49
C GLU A 193 -0.47 -27.35 8.66
N LEU A 194 -0.61 -26.93 7.40
CA LEU A 194 0.51 -26.62 6.51
C LEU A 194 1.28 -25.38 6.99
N VAL A 195 0.60 -24.39 7.56
CA VAL A 195 1.29 -23.22 8.16
C VAL A 195 2.10 -23.64 9.39
N SER A 196 1.52 -24.49 10.23
CA SER A 196 2.22 -25.03 11.40
C SER A 196 3.46 -25.84 10.98
N SER A 197 3.33 -26.63 9.92
CA SER A 197 4.44 -27.36 9.30
C SER A 197 5.52 -26.42 8.74
N ALA A 198 5.13 -25.40 7.98
CA ALA A 198 6.05 -24.40 7.42
C ALA A 198 6.84 -23.67 8.53
N ILE A 199 6.16 -23.23 9.59
CA ILE A 199 6.80 -22.60 10.75
C ILE A 199 7.78 -23.57 11.43
N SER A 200 7.41 -24.84 11.57
CA SER A 200 8.29 -25.86 12.15
C SER A 200 9.54 -26.07 11.30
N ILE A 201 9.41 -26.16 9.98
CA ILE A 201 10.53 -26.27 9.04
C ILE A 201 11.47 -25.07 9.19
N LEU A 202 10.93 -23.84 9.17
CA LEU A 202 11.73 -22.64 9.30
C LEU A 202 12.45 -22.54 10.66
N ARG A 203 11.82 -22.98 11.75
CA ARG A 203 12.44 -23.00 13.08
C ARG A 203 13.56 -24.03 13.20
N ASN A 204 13.41 -25.21 12.58
CA ASN A 204 14.49 -26.20 12.55
C ASN A 204 15.71 -25.67 11.76
N GLY A 205 15.46 -24.98 10.63
CA GLY A 205 16.52 -24.29 9.89
C GLY A 205 17.18 -23.17 10.69
N LEU A 206 16.40 -22.40 11.46
CA LEU A 206 16.91 -21.37 12.36
C LEU A 206 17.90 -21.92 13.41
N GLU A 207 17.55 -23.03 14.06
CA GLU A 207 18.41 -23.68 15.05
C GLU A 207 19.69 -24.24 14.41
N SER A 208 19.57 -24.80 13.21
CA SER A 208 20.72 -25.30 12.43
C SER A 208 21.66 -24.16 12.05
N ALA A 209 21.14 -23.07 11.49
CA ALA A 209 21.92 -21.88 11.16
C ALA A 209 22.58 -21.24 12.39
N ALA A 210 21.90 -21.22 13.54
CA ALA A 210 22.48 -20.74 14.81
C ALA A 210 23.66 -21.61 15.26
N THR A 211 23.49 -22.93 15.22
CA THR A 211 24.52 -23.91 15.63
C THR A 211 25.77 -23.79 14.75
N LEU A 212 25.58 -23.54 13.46
CA LEU A 212 26.63 -23.42 12.45
C LEU A 212 27.17 -21.99 12.30
N ASN A 213 26.66 -21.03 13.10
CA ASN A 213 27.04 -19.62 13.08
C ASN A 213 26.84 -18.93 11.71
N MET A 214 25.81 -19.34 10.97
CA MET A 214 25.43 -18.80 9.67
C MET A 214 24.45 -17.63 9.85
N VAL A 215 25.00 -16.45 10.13
CA VAL A 215 24.23 -15.28 10.57
C VAL A 215 23.20 -14.78 9.53
N PRO A 216 23.52 -14.62 8.23
CA PRO A 216 22.53 -14.17 7.24
C PRO A 216 21.34 -15.15 7.12
N GLN A 217 21.63 -16.44 7.07
CA GLN A 217 20.63 -17.52 6.99
C GLN A 217 19.77 -17.54 8.26
N TRP A 218 20.40 -17.39 9.43
CA TRP A 218 19.70 -17.27 10.71
C TRP A 218 18.69 -16.12 10.70
N TRP A 219 19.09 -14.94 10.22
CA TRP A 219 18.18 -13.80 10.07
C TRP A 219 17.02 -14.12 9.13
N CYS A 220 17.30 -14.67 7.95
CA CYS A 220 16.27 -15.04 6.98
C CYS A 220 15.26 -16.03 7.56
N PHE A 221 15.70 -17.13 8.18
CA PHE A 221 14.82 -18.10 8.85
C PHE A 221 13.98 -17.44 9.95
N ARG A 222 14.60 -16.61 10.78
CA ARG A 222 13.91 -15.96 11.90
C ARG A 222 12.83 -15.02 11.39
N LEU A 223 13.16 -14.15 10.44
CA LEU A 223 12.24 -13.18 9.86
C LEU A 223 11.10 -13.88 9.12
N ALA A 224 11.41 -14.89 8.29
CA ALA A 224 10.41 -15.66 7.57
C ALA A 224 9.40 -16.31 8.53
N SER A 225 9.87 -16.90 9.64
CA SER A 225 8.99 -17.59 10.60
C SER A 225 7.96 -16.65 11.25
N HIS A 226 8.35 -15.42 11.57
CA HIS A 226 7.43 -14.40 12.10
C HIS A 226 6.53 -13.82 10.99
N LEU A 227 7.08 -13.61 9.80
CA LEU A 227 6.38 -13.00 8.68
C LEU A 227 5.25 -13.88 8.14
N ILE A 228 5.47 -15.18 7.97
CA ILE A 228 4.41 -16.10 7.53
C ILE A 228 3.30 -16.26 8.58
N ASP A 229 3.64 -16.17 9.87
CA ASP A 229 2.68 -16.21 10.97
C ASP A 229 1.78 -14.95 10.96
N ASP A 230 2.37 -13.77 10.77
CA ASP A 230 1.63 -12.51 10.66
C ASP A 230 0.69 -12.49 9.45
N LEU A 231 1.23 -12.87 8.29
CA LEU A 231 0.48 -12.97 7.04
C LEU A 231 -0.69 -13.93 7.17
N TRP A 232 -0.48 -15.09 7.79
CA TRP A 232 -1.54 -16.07 7.95
C TRP A 232 -2.63 -15.59 8.89
N LYS A 233 -2.29 -15.03 10.06
CA LYS A 233 -3.26 -14.51 11.05
C LYS A 233 -4.19 -13.45 10.49
N SER A 234 -3.68 -12.65 9.55
CA SER A 234 -4.44 -11.60 8.87
C SER A 234 -5.00 -12.04 7.51
N SER A 235 -4.79 -13.29 7.11
CA SER A 235 -5.22 -13.80 5.82
C SER A 235 -6.74 -13.86 5.67
N PHE A 236 -7.21 -13.82 4.42
CA PHE A 236 -8.62 -14.07 4.12
C PHE A 236 -9.11 -15.44 4.67
N HIS A 237 -8.23 -16.44 4.69
CA HIS A 237 -8.58 -17.77 5.20
C HIS A 237 -8.93 -17.75 6.69
N GLN A 238 -8.20 -16.95 7.47
CA GLN A 238 -8.42 -16.82 8.92
C GLN A 238 -9.54 -15.84 9.26
N VAL A 239 -9.65 -14.73 8.53
CA VAL A 239 -10.60 -13.66 8.86
C VAL A 239 -12.00 -13.95 8.32
N LEU A 240 -12.13 -14.56 7.15
CA LEU A 240 -13.44 -14.87 6.55
C LEU A 240 -13.89 -16.28 6.93
N PRO A 241 -15.00 -16.44 7.66
CA PRO A 241 -15.52 -17.75 8.04
C PRO A 241 -15.93 -18.57 6.82
N ARG A 242 -15.71 -19.89 6.89
CA ARG A 242 -16.25 -20.85 5.91
C ARG A 242 -17.77 -20.96 6.05
N ASN A 243 -18.29 -20.92 7.27
CA ASN A 243 -19.72 -21.00 7.59
C ASN A 243 -20.12 -19.77 8.44
N PRO A 244 -20.50 -18.64 7.82
CA PRO A 244 -20.77 -17.38 8.52
C PRO A 244 -21.83 -17.46 9.61
N LEU A 245 -22.92 -18.19 9.33
CA LEU A 245 -24.09 -18.33 10.21
C LEU A 245 -24.15 -19.71 10.88
N GLY A 246 -23.04 -20.45 10.90
CA GLY A 246 -22.99 -21.82 11.42
C GLY A 246 -23.56 -22.89 10.49
N GLU A 247 -24.18 -22.49 9.37
CA GLU A 247 -24.68 -23.38 8.32
C GLU A 247 -23.74 -23.40 7.11
N THR A 248 -23.71 -24.53 6.40
CA THR A 248 -22.94 -24.66 5.16
C THR A 248 -23.71 -24.02 4.02
N GLU A 249 -23.18 -22.92 3.50
CA GLU A 249 -23.71 -22.21 2.33
C GLU A 249 -22.83 -22.48 1.09
N PRO A 250 -23.24 -23.35 0.16
CA PRO A 250 -22.38 -23.77 -0.96
C PRO A 250 -21.95 -22.61 -1.86
N ASP A 251 -22.85 -21.65 -2.13
CA ASP A 251 -22.56 -20.50 -2.98
C ASP A 251 -21.57 -19.53 -2.33
N TRP A 252 -21.67 -19.34 -1.01
CA TRP A 252 -20.69 -18.57 -0.24
C TRP A 252 -19.32 -19.24 -0.30
N LEU A 253 -19.23 -20.53 -0.02
CA LEU A 253 -17.96 -21.27 -0.06
C LEU A 253 -17.31 -21.19 -1.45
N ALA A 254 -18.08 -21.39 -2.52
CA ALA A 254 -17.58 -21.31 -3.88
C ALA A 254 -17.06 -19.91 -4.23
N LEU A 255 -17.85 -18.86 -3.94
CA LEU A 255 -17.43 -17.47 -4.23
C LEU A 255 -16.27 -17.03 -3.35
N ARG A 256 -16.25 -17.42 -2.08
CA ARG A 256 -15.14 -17.16 -1.15
C ARG A 256 -13.84 -17.78 -1.65
N ASP A 257 -13.86 -19.06 -2.02
CA ASP A 257 -12.65 -19.75 -2.47
C ASP A 257 -12.15 -19.18 -3.82
N LEU A 258 -13.05 -18.84 -4.75
CA LEU A 258 -12.71 -18.14 -6.00
C LEU A 258 -12.16 -16.73 -5.76
N PHE A 259 -12.74 -15.99 -4.81
CA PHE A 259 -12.25 -14.67 -4.42
C PHE A 259 -10.81 -14.75 -3.92
N ILE A 260 -10.54 -15.64 -2.96
CA ILE A 260 -9.19 -15.81 -2.39
C ILE A 260 -8.20 -16.24 -3.47
N ALA A 261 -8.57 -17.19 -4.33
CA ALA A 261 -7.72 -17.63 -5.44
C ALA A 261 -7.44 -16.49 -6.44
N SER A 262 -8.44 -15.66 -6.74
CA SER A 262 -8.27 -14.49 -7.60
C SER A 262 -7.32 -13.45 -7.00
N MET A 263 -7.40 -13.22 -5.69
CA MET A 263 -6.50 -12.30 -4.99
C MET A 263 -5.06 -12.83 -4.91
N TYR A 264 -4.90 -14.14 -4.71
CA TYR A 264 -3.61 -14.82 -4.74
C TYR A 264 -2.91 -14.68 -6.11
N LYS A 265 -3.65 -14.80 -7.21
CA LYS A 265 -3.10 -14.76 -8.59
C LYS A 265 -2.92 -13.36 -9.18
N ARG A 266 -3.04 -12.30 -8.38
CA ARG A 266 -2.69 -10.95 -8.82
C ARG A 266 -1.17 -10.82 -8.93
N SER A 267 -0.70 -9.98 -9.86
CA SER A 267 0.73 -9.69 -10.04
C SER A 267 1.42 -9.20 -8.75
N ARG A 268 0.66 -8.51 -7.91
CA ARG A 268 0.95 -8.32 -6.50
C ARG A 268 -0.16 -9.00 -5.73
N ALA A 269 0.13 -10.13 -5.12
CA ALA A 269 -0.86 -10.92 -4.43
C ALA A 269 -1.42 -10.13 -3.23
N GLU A 270 -2.71 -10.22 -3.03
CA GLU A 270 -3.39 -9.65 -1.88
C GLU A 270 -3.85 -10.84 -1.05
N ILE A 271 -3.08 -11.24 -0.03
CA ILE A 271 -3.36 -12.48 0.73
C ILE A 271 -3.85 -12.19 2.15
N GLU A 272 -3.64 -10.97 2.61
CA GLU A 272 -3.92 -10.47 3.94
C GLU A 272 -4.81 -9.23 3.96
N LEU A 273 -5.47 -9.03 5.09
CA LEU A 273 -6.18 -7.82 5.44
C LEU A 273 -5.33 -6.93 6.35
N TRP A 274 -5.38 -5.63 6.12
CA TRP A 274 -4.74 -4.67 7.00
C TRP A 274 -5.43 -4.61 8.38
N PRO A 275 -4.71 -4.20 9.44
CA PRO A 275 -5.29 -4.04 10.78
C PRO A 275 -6.58 -3.22 10.79
N SER A 276 -6.66 -2.15 9.99
CA SER A 276 -7.85 -1.31 9.83
C SER A 276 -9.06 -2.03 9.22
N GLN A 277 -8.85 -3.14 8.53
CA GLN A 277 -9.88 -3.89 7.82
C GLN A 277 -10.41 -5.08 8.61
N ILE A 278 -9.65 -5.64 9.56
CA ILE A 278 -9.95 -6.92 10.21
C ILE A 278 -11.32 -6.90 10.91
N GLU A 279 -11.61 -5.86 11.69
CA GLU A 279 -12.88 -5.76 12.43
C GLU A 279 -14.08 -5.66 11.48
N ALA A 280 -14.00 -4.77 10.49
CA ALA A 280 -15.05 -4.64 9.49
C ALA A 280 -15.22 -5.94 8.69
N ALA A 281 -14.13 -6.59 8.29
CA ALA A 281 -14.14 -7.85 7.54
C ALA A 281 -14.94 -8.95 8.26
N ARG A 282 -14.75 -9.11 9.59
CA ARG A 282 -15.52 -10.08 10.39
C ARG A 282 -17.03 -9.79 10.38
N ARG A 283 -17.40 -8.52 10.34
CA ARG A 283 -18.79 -8.06 10.29
C ARG A 283 -19.40 -8.11 8.88
N THR A 284 -18.57 -8.19 7.84
CA THR A 284 -19.08 -8.23 6.45
C THR A 284 -19.89 -9.48 6.13
N THR A 285 -19.70 -10.57 6.87
CA THR A 285 -20.39 -11.82 6.57
C THR A 285 -21.81 -11.91 7.14
N ASP A 286 -22.22 -10.98 8.00
CA ASP A 286 -23.61 -10.82 8.41
C ASP A 286 -24.32 -9.81 7.50
N SER A 287 -25.28 -10.29 6.70
CA SER A 287 -26.05 -9.47 5.77
C SER A 287 -27.11 -8.59 6.45
N HIS A 288 -27.37 -8.77 7.75
CA HIS A 288 -28.34 -7.96 8.51
C HIS A 288 -27.68 -6.82 9.29
N ASP A 289 -26.33 -6.80 9.35
CA ASP A 289 -25.56 -5.78 10.05
C ASP A 289 -25.27 -4.57 9.14
N ASP A 290 -26.11 -3.54 9.24
CA ASP A 290 -25.84 -2.22 8.62
C ASP A 290 -24.52 -1.66 9.18
N LEU A 291 -23.59 -1.29 8.29
CA LEU A 291 -22.20 -1.03 8.64
C LEU A 291 -21.82 0.43 8.36
N VAL A 292 -21.34 1.14 9.38
CA VAL A 292 -20.66 2.43 9.21
C VAL A 292 -19.16 2.22 9.42
N VAL A 293 -18.36 2.60 8.44
CA VAL A 293 -16.91 2.43 8.44
C VAL A 293 -16.25 3.80 8.31
N SER A 294 -15.63 4.26 9.39
CA SER A 294 -14.84 5.49 9.43
C SER A 294 -13.36 5.13 9.48
N LEU A 295 -12.73 5.09 8.32
CA LEU A 295 -11.32 4.74 8.18
C LEU A 295 -10.59 5.79 7.35
N PRO A 296 -9.39 6.24 7.75
CA PRO A 296 -8.64 7.25 7.01
C PRO A 296 -8.45 6.89 5.52
N THR A 297 -8.23 7.91 4.68
CA THR A 297 -7.87 7.68 3.27
C THR A 297 -6.66 6.76 3.18
N SER A 298 -6.71 5.81 2.24
CA SER A 298 -5.69 4.77 2.07
C SER A 298 -5.60 3.71 3.18
N ALA A 299 -6.57 3.64 4.10
CA ALA A 299 -6.68 2.53 5.08
C ALA A 299 -7.50 1.33 4.56
N GLY A 300 -7.86 1.33 3.27
CA GLY A 300 -8.38 0.14 2.59
C GLY A 300 -9.89 -0.09 2.63
N LYS A 301 -10.70 0.98 2.70
CA LYS A 301 -12.19 0.91 2.69
C LYS A 301 -12.76 0.11 1.51
N THR A 302 -12.16 0.21 0.33
CA THR A 302 -12.61 -0.50 -0.87
C THR A 302 -12.68 -2.02 -0.66
N ARG A 303 -11.70 -2.62 0.04
CA ARG A 303 -11.71 -4.06 0.34
C ARG A 303 -12.90 -4.46 1.21
N ILE A 304 -13.26 -3.64 2.19
CA ILE A 304 -14.41 -3.88 3.06
C ILE A 304 -15.70 -3.90 2.22
N ALA A 305 -15.82 -2.96 1.28
CA ALA A 305 -16.93 -2.94 0.34
C ALA A 305 -16.98 -4.23 -0.50
N GLU A 306 -15.85 -4.65 -1.07
CA GLU A 306 -15.76 -5.88 -1.86
C GLU A 306 -16.17 -7.13 -1.05
N LEU A 307 -15.81 -7.21 0.23
CA LEU A 307 -16.24 -8.32 1.09
C LEU A 307 -17.75 -8.31 1.35
N CYS A 308 -18.35 -7.14 1.57
CA CYS A 308 -19.81 -7.00 1.69
C CYS A 308 -20.52 -7.42 0.39
N ILE A 309 -19.96 -7.02 -0.77
CA ILE A 309 -20.46 -7.38 -2.10
C ILE A 309 -20.38 -8.89 -2.29
N LEU A 310 -19.25 -9.51 -1.96
CA LEU A 310 -19.05 -10.95 -2.06
C LEU A 310 -20.14 -11.71 -1.28
N ARG A 311 -20.43 -11.27 -0.05
CA ARG A 311 -21.49 -11.87 0.78
C ARG A 311 -22.88 -11.69 0.16
N CYS A 312 -23.22 -10.49 -0.30
CA CYS A 312 -24.51 -10.23 -0.95
C CYS A 312 -24.69 -11.09 -2.21
N LEU A 313 -23.64 -11.23 -3.03
CA LEU A 313 -23.69 -12.00 -4.26
C LEU A 313 -23.80 -13.51 -4.02
N SER A 314 -23.29 -14.03 -2.88
CA SER A 314 -23.51 -15.42 -2.49
C SER A 314 -24.95 -15.72 -2.10
N GLU A 315 -25.72 -14.71 -1.72
CA GLU A 315 -27.16 -14.84 -1.43
C GLU A 315 -28.03 -14.67 -2.70
N GLY A 316 -27.40 -14.53 -3.87
CA GLY A 316 -28.10 -14.33 -5.13
C GLY A 316 -28.74 -12.95 -5.29
N LYS A 317 -28.41 -11.99 -4.42
CA LYS A 317 -28.95 -10.62 -4.45
C LYS A 317 -28.00 -9.65 -5.15
N ARG A 318 -28.58 -8.61 -5.76
CA ARG A 318 -27.82 -7.57 -6.48
C ARG A 318 -27.28 -6.50 -5.55
N VAL A 319 -26.30 -5.75 -6.04
CA VAL A 319 -25.62 -4.67 -5.32
C VAL A 319 -25.77 -3.35 -6.04
N VAL A 320 -26.04 -2.28 -5.29
CA VAL A 320 -25.88 -0.89 -5.75
C VAL A 320 -24.71 -0.25 -4.99
N PHE A 321 -23.76 0.34 -5.72
CA PHE A 321 -22.64 1.08 -5.18
C PHE A 321 -22.76 2.54 -5.59
N ILE A 322 -22.89 3.44 -4.61
CA ILE A 322 -23.06 4.87 -4.82
C ILE A 322 -21.74 5.58 -4.54
N THR A 323 -21.27 6.37 -5.52
CA THR A 323 -20.04 7.18 -5.42
C THR A 323 -20.35 8.65 -5.71
N PRO A 324 -19.66 9.62 -5.11
CA PRO A 324 -20.08 11.02 -5.15
C PRO A 324 -19.80 11.71 -6.50
N LEU A 325 -18.81 11.24 -7.26
CA LEU A 325 -18.37 11.86 -8.50
C LEU A 325 -18.25 10.83 -9.61
N ARG A 326 -18.59 11.22 -10.85
CA ARG A 326 -18.48 10.34 -12.03
C ARG A 326 -17.09 9.75 -12.24
N ALA A 327 -16.04 10.51 -11.93
CA ALA A 327 -14.67 10.04 -12.04
C ALA A 327 -14.39 8.92 -11.04
N LEU A 328 -14.90 9.05 -9.81
CA LEU A 328 -14.81 8.01 -8.79
C LEU A 328 -15.68 6.81 -9.16
N SER A 329 -16.87 7.03 -9.75
CA SER A 329 -17.70 5.95 -10.27
C SER A 329 -16.96 5.09 -11.31
N ALA A 330 -16.24 5.71 -12.25
CA ALA A 330 -15.45 5.01 -13.25
C ALA A 330 -14.29 4.21 -12.64
N GLN A 331 -13.59 4.81 -11.66
CA GLN A 331 -12.54 4.13 -10.93
C GLN A 331 -13.07 2.92 -10.15
N THR A 332 -14.20 3.08 -9.45
CA THR A 332 -14.85 2.02 -8.69
C THR A 332 -15.36 0.91 -9.62
N GLU A 333 -15.98 1.25 -10.75
CA GLU A 333 -16.41 0.26 -11.74
C GLU A 333 -15.23 -0.60 -12.22
N ALA A 334 -14.13 0.03 -12.65
CA ALA A 334 -12.95 -0.68 -13.12
C ALA A 334 -12.35 -1.60 -12.03
N GLY A 335 -12.31 -1.11 -10.78
CA GLY A 335 -11.86 -1.90 -9.63
C GLY A 335 -12.74 -3.12 -9.36
N LEU A 336 -14.06 -2.92 -9.32
CA LEU A 336 -15.02 -3.99 -9.10
C LEU A 336 -15.04 -5.00 -10.26
N GLN A 337 -14.89 -4.56 -11.51
CA GLN A 337 -14.76 -5.47 -12.66
C GLN A 337 -13.54 -6.38 -12.50
N ARG A 338 -12.39 -5.79 -12.16
CA ARG A 338 -11.15 -6.56 -11.90
C ARG A 338 -11.34 -7.60 -10.79
N THR A 339 -12.13 -7.30 -9.76
CA THR A 339 -12.38 -8.20 -8.63
C THR A 339 -13.44 -9.26 -8.93
N PHE A 340 -14.55 -8.91 -9.59
CA PHE A 340 -15.75 -9.75 -9.67
C PHE A 340 -15.96 -10.45 -11.02
N THR A 341 -15.37 -9.95 -12.11
CA THR A 341 -15.44 -10.65 -13.41
C THR A 341 -14.80 -12.05 -13.36
N PRO A 342 -13.64 -12.28 -12.69
CA PRO A 342 -13.10 -13.62 -12.51
C PRO A 342 -14.01 -14.59 -11.75
N LEU A 343 -14.95 -14.06 -10.95
CA LEU A 343 -15.94 -14.83 -10.18
C LEU A 343 -17.23 -15.07 -10.98
N GLY A 344 -17.27 -14.68 -12.27
CA GLY A 344 -18.45 -14.81 -13.13
C GLY A 344 -19.54 -13.78 -12.85
N LYS A 345 -19.20 -12.65 -12.23
CA LYS A 345 -20.13 -11.58 -11.86
C LYS A 345 -19.88 -10.32 -12.69
N TYR A 346 -20.95 -9.62 -13.04
CA TYR A 346 -20.89 -8.49 -13.96
C TYR A 346 -21.18 -7.16 -13.27
N VAL A 347 -20.39 -6.14 -13.64
CA VAL A 347 -20.52 -4.77 -13.16
C VAL A 347 -21.01 -3.87 -14.28
N SER A 348 -21.92 -2.94 -13.96
CA SER A 348 -22.36 -1.89 -14.88
C SER A 348 -22.33 -0.50 -14.24
N ALA A 349 -22.39 0.51 -15.11
CA ALA A 349 -22.29 1.92 -14.76
C ALA A 349 -23.59 2.69 -15.03
N LEU A 350 -23.98 3.54 -14.09
CA LEU A 350 -25.07 4.51 -14.20
C LEU A 350 -24.58 5.93 -13.85
N TYR A 351 -23.58 6.42 -14.58
CA TYR A 351 -22.97 7.73 -14.34
C TYR A 351 -22.67 8.50 -15.66
N GLY A 352 -23.70 9.04 -16.33
CA GLY A 352 -23.56 9.71 -17.64
C GLY A 352 -24.60 10.80 -17.95
N SER A 353 -24.45 11.51 -19.07
CA SER A 353 -25.30 12.66 -19.48
C SER A 353 -26.40 12.33 -20.51
N ILE A 354 -26.55 11.06 -20.92
CA ILE A 354 -27.63 10.68 -21.82
C ILE A 354 -28.88 10.40 -20.98
N GLY A 355 -30.02 10.96 -21.43
CA GLY A 355 -31.31 10.81 -20.79
C GLY A 355 -31.71 9.34 -20.73
N THR A 356 -32.43 8.98 -19.67
CA THR A 356 -32.90 7.62 -19.40
C THR A 356 -33.72 7.09 -20.57
N SER A 357 -33.07 6.24 -21.37
CA SER A 357 -33.76 5.30 -22.25
C SER A 357 -34.20 4.10 -21.41
N SER A 358 -35.20 3.36 -21.89
CA SER A 358 -35.59 2.04 -21.35
C SER A 358 -34.40 1.07 -21.22
N PHE A 359 -33.34 1.30 -21.99
CA PHE A 359 -32.09 0.55 -21.94
C PHE A 359 -31.33 0.72 -20.61
N GLU A 360 -31.33 1.91 -19.99
CA GLU A 360 -30.62 2.12 -18.70
C GLU A 360 -31.34 1.39 -17.54
N SER A 361 -32.68 1.31 -17.56
CA SER A 361 -33.45 0.52 -16.58
C SER A 361 -33.27 -0.98 -16.74
N ASP A 362 -33.13 -1.46 -17.98
CA ASP A 362 -32.85 -2.87 -18.26
C ASP A 362 -31.43 -3.24 -17.80
N MET A 363 -30.46 -2.34 -17.99
CA MET A 363 -29.09 -2.51 -17.48
C MET A 363 -29.04 -2.57 -15.96
N LEU A 364 -29.89 -1.81 -15.27
CA LEU A 364 -30.02 -1.87 -13.82
C LEU A 364 -30.53 -3.23 -13.36
N LYS A 365 -31.54 -3.81 -14.02
CA LYS A 365 -32.13 -5.10 -13.60
C LYS A 365 -31.30 -6.32 -14.00
N ALA A 366 -30.46 -6.22 -15.02
CA ALA A 366 -29.76 -7.37 -15.60
C ALA A 366 -28.35 -7.64 -15.03
N ARG A 367 -27.85 -6.86 -14.07
CA ARG A 367 -26.44 -6.88 -13.65
C ARG A 367 -26.29 -7.11 -12.16
N ASP A 368 -25.31 -7.93 -11.78
CA ASP A 368 -25.02 -8.30 -10.38
C ASP A 368 -24.66 -7.06 -9.53
N ILE A 369 -23.85 -6.16 -10.09
CA ILE A 369 -23.36 -4.96 -9.41
C ILE A 369 -23.58 -3.73 -10.30
N VAL A 370 -24.14 -2.66 -9.72
CA VAL A 370 -24.35 -1.39 -10.39
C VAL A 370 -23.62 -0.27 -9.65
N VAL A 371 -22.75 0.46 -10.35
CA VAL A 371 -22.11 1.68 -9.82
C VAL A 371 -22.86 2.92 -10.31
N ALA A 372 -23.29 3.78 -9.40
CA ALA A 372 -24.10 4.96 -9.70
C ALA A 372 -23.62 6.23 -8.97
N THR A 373 -24.09 7.37 -9.45
CA THR A 373 -24.05 8.66 -8.71
C THR A 373 -25.35 8.85 -7.93
N PRO A 374 -25.36 9.60 -6.81
CA PRO A 374 -26.56 9.88 -6.03
C PRO A 374 -27.73 10.35 -6.88
N GLU A 375 -27.49 11.32 -7.78
CA GLU A 375 -28.55 11.93 -8.59
C GLU A 375 -29.15 10.95 -9.61
N LYS A 376 -28.31 10.13 -10.25
CA LYS A 376 -28.77 9.13 -11.22
C LYS A 376 -29.55 8.00 -10.53
N PHE A 377 -29.10 7.59 -9.35
CA PHE A 377 -29.82 6.59 -8.55
C PHE A 377 -31.17 7.13 -8.03
N ASP A 378 -31.23 8.38 -7.52
CA ASP A 378 -32.49 9.00 -7.07
C ASP A 378 -33.47 9.13 -8.24
N PHE A 379 -32.97 9.54 -9.40
CA PHE A 379 -33.80 9.64 -10.61
C PHE A 379 -34.37 8.28 -11.03
N ALA A 380 -33.54 7.23 -11.09
CA ALA A 380 -33.99 5.88 -11.44
C ALA A 380 -35.04 5.35 -10.46
N LEU A 381 -34.80 5.53 -9.15
CA LEU A 381 -35.69 5.04 -8.10
C LEU A 381 -37.05 5.77 -8.08
N ARG A 382 -37.09 7.07 -8.44
CA ARG A 382 -38.34 7.82 -8.57
C ARG A 382 -39.17 7.38 -9.77
N ASN A 383 -38.54 6.93 -10.84
CA ASN A 383 -39.23 6.45 -12.03
C ASN A 383 -39.74 5.02 -11.87
N ASP A 384 -38.93 4.15 -11.25
CA ASP A 384 -39.29 2.77 -10.97
C ASP A 384 -38.82 2.36 -9.57
N PRO A 385 -39.71 2.42 -8.56
CA PRO A 385 -39.39 2.00 -7.20
C PRO A 385 -39.05 0.51 -7.07
N SER A 386 -39.45 -0.34 -8.03
CA SER A 386 -39.23 -1.79 -8.01
C SER A 386 -37.82 -2.21 -8.43
N ILE A 387 -37.02 -1.25 -8.92
CA ILE A 387 -35.67 -1.51 -9.45
C ILE A 387 -34.66 -2.00 -8.41
N ILE A 388 -35.03 -1.92 -7.14
CA ILE A 388 -34.22 -2.33 -5.98
C ILE A 388 -34.86 -3.45 -5.14
N ASP A 389 -35.88 -4.13 -5.66
CA ASP A 389 -36.61 -5.18 -4.92
C ASP A 389 -35.75 -6.46 -4.72
N ASP A 390 -34.82 -6.72 -5.64
CA ASP A 390 -33.85 -7.83 -5.63
C ASP A 390 -32.42 -7.37 -5.30
N VAL A 391 -32.25 -6.11 -4.89
CA VAL A 391 -31.00 -5.59 -4.34
C VAL A 391 -30.93 -6.01 -2.87
N GLY A 392 -29.79 -6.56 -2.44
CA GLY A 392 -29.53 -6.94 -1.06
C GLY A 392 -28.58 -6.02 -0.32
N LEU A 393 -27.82 -5.21 -1.06
CA LEU A 393 -26.80 -4.32 -0.51
C LEU A 393 -26.77 -2.99 -1.25
N ILE A 394 -26.73 -1.91 -0.47
CA ILE A 394 -26.42 -0.57 -0.96
C ILE A 394 -25.15 -0.09 -0.24
N VAL A 395 -24.09 0.17 -1.02
CA VAL A 395 -22.86 0.78 -0.53
C VAL A 395 -22.92 2.29 -0.78
N LEU A 396 -22.75 3.09 0.27
CA LEU A 396 -22.65 4.53 0.25
C LEU A 396 -21.18 4.91 0.46
N ASP A 397 -20.48 5.28 -0.61
CA ASP A 397 -19.09 5.72 -0.53
C ASP A 397 -18.99 7.23 -0.32
N GLU A 398 -17.95 7.64 0.40
CA GLU A 398 -17.76 9.00 0.88
C GLU A 398 -18.96 9.54 1.69
N GLY A 399 -19.31 8.82 2.76
CA GLY A 399 -20.41 9.18 3.67
C GLY A 399 -20.35 10.60 4.26
N HIS A 400 -19.17 11.24 4.25
CA HIS A 400 -19.01 12.66 4.58
C HIS A 400 -19.79 13.61 3.66
N MET A 401 -20.31 13.10 2.55
CA MET A 401 -21.24 13.78 1.64
C MET A 401 -22.66 13.88 2.21
N ILE A 402 -22.92 13.41 3.42
CA ILE A 402 -24.16 13.66 4.17
C ILE A 402 -23.85 14.78 5.17
N GLY A 403 -24.58 15.90 5.08
CA GLY A 403 -24.24 17.11 5.82
C GLY A 403 -24.98 18.35 5.32
N PHE A 404 -24.49 19.53 5.74
CA PHE A 404 -25.25 20.79 5.66
C PHE A 404 -25.30 21.48 4.30
N GLY A 405 -24.51 21.04 3.32
CA GLY A 405 -24.50 21.67 1.99
C GLY A 405 -25.69 21.24 1.13
N GLU A 406 -26.00 21.99 0.08
CA GLU A 406 -27.20 21.75 -0.75
C GLU A 406 -27.20 20.37 -1.43
N ARG A 407 -26.03 19.87 -1.84
CA ARG A 407 -25.89 18.53 -2.45
C ARG A 407 -25.98 17.46 -1.37
N GLU A 408 -25.41 17.74 -0.22
CA GLU A 408 -25.28 16.85 0.91
C GLU A 408 -26.65 16.60 1.56
N VAL A 409 -27.47 17.65 1.73
CA VAL A 409 -28.87 17.54 2.18
C VAL A 409 -29.71 16.74 1.18
N ARG A 410 -29.50 16.91 -0.13
CA ARG A 410 -30.21 16.08 -1.13
C ARG A 410 -29.86 14.60 -1.00
N TYR A 411 -28.59 14.30 -0.73
CA TYR A 411 -28.13 12.93 -0.53
C TYR A 411 -28.68 12.34 0.78
N GLU A 412 -28.70 13.12 1.86
CA GLU A 412 -29.34 12.74 3.13
C GLU A 412 -30.81 12.38 2.93
N VAL A 413 -31.58 13.21 2.20
CA VAL A 413 -32.99 12.94 1.89
C VAL A 413 -33.17 11.67 1.08
N GLN A 414 -32.25 11.38 0.15
CA GLN A 414 -32.27 10.13 -0.62
C GLN A 414 -32.03 8.92 0.30
N VAL A 415 -31.01 8.97 1.16
CA VAL A 415 -30.71 7.90 2.13
C VAL A 415 -31.88 7.70 3.10
N GLN A 416 -32.46 8.79 3.61
CA GLN A 416 -33.63 8.74 4.49
C GLN A 416 -34.83 8.05 3.82
N ARG A 417 -35.04 8.26 2.52
CA ARG A 417 -36.08 7.54 1.79
C ARG A 417 -35.80 6.04 1.75
N LEU A 418 -34.57 5.63 1.45
CA LEU A 418 -34.18 4.21 1.45
C LEU A 418 -34.42 3.56 2.82
N LEU A 419 -34.04 4.24 3.90
CA LEU A 419 -34.19 3.78 5.28
C LEU A 419 -35.66 3.64 5.72
N LYS A 420 -36.57 4.43 5.14
CA LYS A 420 -38.00 4.47 5.50
C LYS A 420 -38.92 3.68 4.56
N ARG A 421 -38.38 2.99 3.56
CA ARG A 421 -39.18 2.08 2.73
C ARG A 421 -39.63 0.85 3.53
N GLU A 422 -40.75 0.26 3.15
CA GLU A 422 -41.30 -0.94 3.80
C GLU A 422 -40.38 -2.17 3.66
N ASP A 423 -39.62 -2.24 2.57
CA ASP A 423 -38.66 -3.31 2.24
C ASP A 423 -37.23 -3.01 2.74
N ALA A 424 -37.03 -1.99 3.59
CA ALA A 424 -35.70 -1.59 4.06
C ALA A 424 -34.96 -2.70 4.82
N ASP A 425 -35.66 -3.58 5.55
CA ASP A 425 -35.03 -4.70 6.27
C ASP A 425 -34.50 -5.82 5.38
N GLN A 426 -34.86 -5.83 4.09
CA GLN A 426 -34.36 -6.82 3.13
C GLN A 426 -33.01 -6.41 2.52
N ARG A 427 -32.54 -5.19 2.84
CA ARG A 427 -31.36 -4.55 2.27
C ARG A 427 -30.42 -4.06 3.36
N ARG A 428 -29.17 -4.46 3.22
CA ARG A 428 -28.06 -3.94 4.00
C ARG A 428 -27.62 -2.59 3.46
N ILE A 429 -27.29 -1.66 4.35
CA ILE A 429 -26.61 -0.40 4.03
C ILE A 429 -25.20 -0.44 4.61
N VAL A 430 -24.22 -0.13 3.77
CA VAL A 430 -22.81 0.02 4.17
C VAL A 430 -22.36 1.43 3.81
N CYS A 431 -22.05 2.24 4.81
CA CYS A 431 -21.50 3.58 4.64
C CYS A 431 -19.99 3.57 4.88
N LEU A 432 -19.23 4.08 3.91
CA LEU A 432 -17.78 4.18 3.96
C LEU A 432 -17.39 5.66 3.96
N SER A 433 -16.61 6.10 4.93
CA SER A 433 -16.13 7.49 4.96
C SER A 433 -14.70 7.60 5.48
N ALA A 434 -13.96 8.59 4.97
CA ALA A 434 -12.65 8.97 5.48
C ALA A 434 -12.72 9.89 6.69
N ILE A 435 -13.77 10.69 6.75
CA ILE A 435 -13.91 11.83 7.65
C ILE A 435 -15.38 11.82 8.07
N LEU A 436 -15.64 11.60 9.35
CA LEU A 436 -16.95 11.81 9.93
C LEU A 436 -16.78 12.77 11.12
N PRO A 437 -17.84 13.49 11.54
CA PRO A 437 -17.77 14.26 12.78
C PRO A 437 -17.43 13.34 13.95
N ASP A 438 -16.96 13.92 15.06
CA ASP A 438 -16.67 13.22 16.32
C ASP A 438 -17.75 13.52 17.37
N GLY A 439 -17.83 12.70 18.42
CA GLY A 439 -18.74 12.88 19.55
C GLY A 439 -20.21 12.61 19.19
N ASP A 440 -21.14 13.27 19.86
CA ASP A 440 -22.59 13.00 19.76
C ASP A 440 -23.13 13.01 18.31
N GLN A 441 -22.58 13.87 17.44
CA GLN A 441 -22.98 13.93 16.03
C GLN A 441 -22.60 12.66 15.24
N PHE A 442 -21.49 12.02 15.62
CA PHE A 442 -21.08 10.75 15.05
C PHE A 442 -22.04 9.64 15.45
N ASP A 443 -22.36 9.58 16.75
CA ASP A 443 -23.22 8.55 17.31
C ASP A 443 -24.63 8.67 16.74
N ASP A 444 -25.19 9.90 16.68
CA ASP A 444 -26.48 10.18 16.03
C ASP A 444 -26.50 9.74 14.55
N PHE A 445 -25.41 9.99 13.81
CA PHE A 445 -25.29 9.58 12.41
C PHE A 445 -25.26 8.05 12.26
N VAL A 446 -24.54 7.37 13.16
CA VAL A 446 -24.44 5.91 13.17
C VAL A 446 -25.79 5.29 13.51
N ASP A 447 -26.44 5.76 14.56
CA ASP A 447 -27.75 5.27 15.01
C ASP A 447 -28.81 5.49 13.92
N TRP A 448 -28.82 6.66 13.30
CA TRP A 448 -29.71 6.97 12.18
C TRP A 448 -29.53 5.98 11.01
N LEU A 449 -28.28 5.76 10.56
CA LEU A 449 -28.03 4.89 9.42
C LEU A 449 -28.31 3.41 9.75
N ARG A 450 -28.04 2.99 10.98
CA ARG A 450 -28.33 1.64 11.50
C ARG A 450 -29.79 1.45 11.89
N ARG A 451 -30.63 2.49 11.80
CA ARG A 451 -32.04 2.46 12.21
C ARG A 451 -32.20 2.03 13.66
N ASP A 452 -31.33 2.56 14.53
CA ASP A 452 -31.29 2.29 15.97
C ASP A 452 -31.05 0.81 16.32
N LYS A 453 -30.59 -0.02 15.37
CA LYS A 453 -30.20 -1.42 15.61
C LYS A 453 -28.87 -1.47 16.34
N GLU A 454 -28.75 -2.41 17.28
CA GLU A 454 -27.54 -2.63 18.06
C GLU A 454 -26.29 -2.75 17.18
N GLY A 455 -25.19 -2.15 17.64
CA GLY A 455 -23.86 -2.18 17.03
C GLY A 455 -23.31 -0.78 16.73
N GLY A 456 -21.98 -0.65 16.69
CA GLY A 456 -21.31 0.64 16.47
C GLY A 456 -20.71 0.79 15.07
N ALA A 457 -20.11 1.95 14.82
CA ALA A 457 -19.23 2.14 13.68
C ALA A 457 -17.92 1.37 13.85
N VAL A 458 -17.28 1.01 12.74
CA VAL A 458 -15.90 0.54 12.73
C VAL A 458 -14.98 1.72 12.49
N THR A 459 -14.18 2.05 13.52
CA THR A 459 -13.18 3.13 13.51
C THR A 459 -11.79 2.54 13.72
N CYS A 460 -10.80 3.03 12.98
CA CYS A 460 -9.40 2.67 13.22
C CYS A 460 -8.47 3.76 12.70
N ASP A 461 -7.56 4.24 13.56
CA ASP A 461 -6.58 5.29 13.22
C ASP A 461 -5.33 4.76 12.50
N TRP A 462 -5.23 3.44 12.33
CA TRP A 462 -4.09 2.83 11.66
C TRP A 462 -3.98 3.28 10.20
N LYS A 463 -2.75 3.56 9.76
CA LYS A 463 -2.41 3.87 8.37
C LYS A 463 -1.22 3.02 7.91
N PRO A 464 -1.18 2.59 6.64
CA PRO A 464 -0.07 1.82 6.09
C PRO A 464 1.21 2.66 5.91
N THR A 465 1.08 3.99 5.96
CA THR A 465 2.18 4.95 5.86
C THR A 465 2.10 5.98 6.97
N ARG A 466 3.27 6.50 7.36
CA ARG A 466 3.38 7.59 8.32
C ARG A 466 3.20 8.93 7.61
N VAL A 467 2.39 9.79 8.19
CA VAL A 467 2.24 11.18 7.73
C VAL A 467 3.08 12.07 8.65
N ARG A 468 3.90 12.93 8.06
CA ARG A 468 4.64 13.97 8.79
C ARG A 468 4.23 15.32 8.24
N TYR A 469 3.94 16.25 9.15
CA TYR A 469 3.64 17.62 8.81
C TYR A 469 4.90 18.46 8.91
N GLY A 470 5.09 19.39 7.98
CA GLY A 470 6.26 20.26 7.97
C GLY A 470 6.00 21.58 7.31
N GLN A 471 6.85 22.56 7.62
CA GLN A 471 6.80 23.91 7.05
C GLN A 471 8.18 24.36 6.58
N ILE A 472 8.19 25.14 5.49
CA ILE A 472 9.39 25.79 4.98
C ILE A 472 9.40 27.24 5.41
N MET A 473 10.39 27.61 6.20
CA MET A 473 10.65 28.97 6.66
C MET A 473 11.75 29.61 5.81
N TRP A 474 11.40 30.63 5.02
CA TRP A 474 12.35 31.37 4.19
C TRP A 474 12.83 32.65 4.89
N ARG A 475 14.11 32.72 5.27
CA ARG A 475 14.72 33.90 5.91
C ARG A 475 16.17 34.06 5.48
N ASN A 476 16.60 35.30 5.24
CA ASN A 476 17.99 35.64 4.92
C ASN A 476 18.59 34.78 3.79
N ASN A 477 17.85 34.63 2.68
CA ASN A 477 18.25 33.83 1.53
C ASN A 477 18.49 32.34 1.84
N ARG A 478 17.81 31.80 2.84
CA ARG A 478 17.91 30.41 3.26
C ARG A 478 16.55 29.85 3.65
N ALA A 479 16.29 28.60 3.23
CA ALA A 479 15.16 27.80 3.66
C ALA A 479 15.53 26.96 4.87
N ARG A 480 14.70 26.99 5.91
CA ARG A 480 14.71 26.04 7.02
C ARG A 480 13.47 25.15 6.89
N LEU A 481 13.66 23.84 6.97
CA LEU A 481 12.56 22.89 7.07
C LEU A 481 12.32 22.60 8.55
N GLU A 482 11.10 22.79 9.02
CA GLU A 482 10.66 22.41 10.37
C GLU A 482 9.63 21.29 10.22
N LEU A 483 9.82 20.18 10.95
CA LEU A 483 8.96 19.00 10.90
C LEU A 483 8.30 18.78 12.25
N ALA A 484 7.07 18.30 12.27
CA ALA A 484 6.39 17.84 13.49
C ALA A 484 6.55 16.31 13.61
N VAL A 485 7.15 15.86 14.71
CA VAL A 485 7.41 14.43 14.99
C VAL A 485 6.98 14.12 16.42
N GLY A 486 5.71 13.74 16.59
CA GLY A 486 5.11 13.63 17.92
C GLY A 486 5.09 15.02 18.60
N ASP A 487 5.61 15.10 19.81
CA ASP A 487 5.72 16.36 20.57
C ASP A 487 6.98 17.17 20.22
N GLU A 488 7.83 16.66 19.32
CA GLU A 488 9.06 17.32 18.93
C GLU A 488 8.90 18.11 17.63
N SER A 489 9.72 19.16 17.49
CA SER A 489 9.82 19.99 16.29
C SER A 489 11.25 20.00 15.73
N PRO A 490 11.77 18.85 15.25
CA PRO A 490 13.09 18.81 14.62
C PRO A 490 13.13 19.70 13.37
N TYR A 491 14.33 20.16 13.02
CA TYR A 491 14.50 21.07 11.90
C TYR A 491 15.82 20.88 11.16
N VAL A 492 15.78 21.16 9.86
CA VAL A 492 16.95 21.25 8.99
C VAL A 492 17.33 22.73 8.86
N PRO A 493 18.44 23.19 9.48
CA PRO A 493 18.79 24.61 9.55
C PRO A 493 18.99 25.27 8.19
N THR A 494 19.49 24.50 7.22
CA THR A 494 19.78 24.95 5.86
C THR A 494 19.29 23.86 4.90
N PHE A 495 17.98 23.87 4.62
CA PHE A 495 17.38 22.92 3.68
C PHE A 495 17.79 23.21 2.23
N PHE A 496 17.80 24.49 1.86
CA PHE A 496 18.48 25.00 0.66
C PHE A 496 18.77 26.50 0.79
N ASN A 497 19.68 27.02 -0.03
CA ASN A 497 20.05 28.44 -0.07
C ASN A 497 19.57 29.10 -1.36
N ALA A 498 19.50 30.43 -1.35
CA ALA A 498 19.22 31.17 -2.56
C ALA A 498 20.37 31.01 -3.56
N ARG A 499 20.03 30.84 -4.84
CA ARG A 499 21.01 30.72 -5.93
C ARG A 499 20.74 31.71 -7.05
N ALA A 500 21.80 32.14 -7.72
CA ALA A 500 21.71 32.93 -8.94
C ALA A 500 21.35 32.03 -10.13
N ALA A 501 20.75 32.61 -11.17
CA ALA A 501 20.54 31.90 -12.42
C ALA A 501 21.89 31.57 -13.06
N THR A 502 22.03 30.34 -13.57
CA THR A 502 23.24 29.90 -14.27
C THR A 502 23.22 30.29 -15.75
N LYS A 503 22.03 30.58 -16.30
CA LYS A 503 21.80 30.98 -17.69
C LYS A 503 20.91 32.22 -17.77
N GLY A 504 21.14 33.05 -18.79
CA GLY A 504 20.32 34.25 -19.07
C GLY A 504 20.71 35.48 -18.25
N THR A 505 19.83 36.49 -18.23
CA THR A 505 20.11 37.85 -17.70
C THR A 505 19.41 38.17 -16.37
N ARG A 506 18.86 37.16 -15.68
CA ARG A 506 18.14 37.33 -14.41
C ARG A 506 19.08 37.85 -13.32
N LYS A 507 18.74 39.01 -12.73
CA LYS A 507 19.51 39.64 -11.63
C LYS A 507 19.05 39.24 -10.22
N LYS A 508 17.78 38.90 -10.04
CA LYS A 508 17.22 38.52 -8.72
C LYS A 508 17.60 37.07 -8.38
N LEU A 509 17.93 36.81 -7.11
CA LEU A 509 18.16 35.45 -6.61
C LEU A 509 16.89 34.60 -6.69
N PHE A 510 17.06 33.29 -6.75
CA PHE A 510 16.00 32.29 -6.67
C PHE A 510 16.08 31.55 -5.33
N PRO A 511 14.95 31.25 -4.66
CA PRO A 511 13.59 31.69 -4.98
C PRO A 511 13.34 33.17 -4.64
N ASN A 512 12.49 33.81 -5.44
CA ASN A 512 12.00 35.17 -5.23
C ASN A 512 10.45 35.20 -5.34
N GLY A 513 9.79 35.07 -4.19
CA GLY A 513 8.33 35.00 -4.06
C GLY A 513 7.83 33.58 -3.74
N GLN A 514 6.55 33.47 -3.37
CA GLN A 514 5.97 32.22 -2.87
C GLN A 514 6.00 31.07 -3.90
N GLN A 515 5.64 31.35 -5.15
CA GLN A 515 5.61 30.31 -6.20
C GLN A 515 6.98 29.72 -6.47
N GLU A 516 8.02 30.56 -6.53
CA GLU A 516 9.39 30.09 -6.70
C GLU A 516 9.89 29.34 -5.46
N LEU A 517 9.47 29.72 -4.25
CA LEU A 517 9.81 29.01 -3.02
C LEU A 517 9.20 27.60 -3.00
N VAL A 518 7.95 27.47 -3.46
CA VAL A 518 7.31 26.15 -3.65
C VAL A 518 8.12 25.31 -4.63
N LEU A 519 8.48 25.85 -5.81
CA LEU A 519 9.28 25.11 -6.79
C LEU A 519 10.68 24.77 -6.28
N ALA A 520 11.34 25.67 -5.55
CA ALA A 520 12.64 25.39 -4.93
C ALA A 520 12.55 24.22 -3.94
N THR A 521 11.48 24.20 -3.13
CA THR A 521 11.20 23.11 -2.19
C THR A 521 10.92 21.81 -2.93
N THR A 522 10.07 21.85 -3.97
CA THR A 522 9.75 20.70 -4.80
C THR A 522 11.00 20.10 -5.42
N TRP A 523 11.84 20.90 -6.08
CA TRP A 523 13.07 20.39 -6.70
C TRP A 523 14.08 19.88 -5.68
N ARG A 524 14.16 20.48 -4.49
CA ARG A 524 15.03 19.94 -3.43
C ARG A 524 14.57 18.56 -2.97
N LEU A 525 13.26 18.31 -2.89
CA LEU A 525 12.69 17.00 -2.57
C LEU A 525 12.89 15.99 -3.70
N LEU A 526 12.78 16.43 -4.97
CA LEU A 526 13.12 15.59 -6.13
C LEU A 526 14.61 15.18 -6.10
N GLU A 527 15.51 16.12 -5.77
CA GLU A 527 16.95 15.83 -5.60
C GLU A 527 17.23 14.82 -4.45
N ASP A 528 16.30 14.67 -3.51
CA ASP A 528 16.34 13.63 -2.47
C ASP A 528 15.68 12.29 -2.91
N GLY A 529 15.25 12.19 -4.17
CA GLY A 529 14.63 10.99 -4.75
C GLY A 529 13.13 10.84 -4.47
N HIS A 530 12.44 11.89 -4.01
CA HIS A 530 11.01 11.84 -3.72
C HIS A 530 10.17 12.26 -4.93
N SER A 531 8.96 11.69 -5.06
CA SER A 531 7.91 12.25 -5.91
C SER A 531 7.10 13.31 -5.15
N VAL A 532 6.67 14.37 -5.83
CA VAL A 532 6.05 15.54 -5.18
C VAL A 532 4.75 15.94 -5.88
N LEU A 533 3.67 16.06 -5.10
CA LEU A 533 2.40 16.63 -5.54
C LEU A 533 2.24 18.06 -4.98
N ILE A 534 2.10 19.05 -5.86
CA ILE A 534 1.79 20.43 -5.45
C ILE A 534 0.27 20.63 -5.52
N TYR A 535 -0.37 20.77 -4.36
CA TYR A 535 -1.78 21.10 -4.30
C TYR A 535 -2.01 22.62 -4.37
N CYS A 536 -2.93 23.05 -5.23
CA CYS A 536 -3.38 24.43 -5.35
C CYS A 536 -4.91 24.50 -5.18
N PRO A 537 -5.45 25.38 -4.33
CA PRO A 537 -6.89 25.44 -4.08
C PRO A 537 -7.68 25.98 -5.29
N GLU A 538 -7.04 26.77 -6.15
CA GLU A 538 -7.69 27.41 -7.28
C GLU A 538 -7.01 27.04 -8.60
N ARG A 539 -7.83 26.81 -9.64
CA ARG A 539 -7.35 26.48 -10.99
C ARG A 539 -6.37 27.53 -11.55
N ARG A 540 -6.63 28.83 -11.32
CA ARG A 540 -5.75 29.91 -11.80
C ARG A 540 -4.34 29.81 -11.24
N SER A 541 -4.20 29.30 -10.01
CA SER A 541 -2.91 29.10 -9.36
C SER A 541 -2.14 27.94 -10.00
N VAL A 542 -2.83 26.85 -10.37
CA VAL A 542 -2.23 25.74 -11.13
C VAL A 542 -1.69 26.24 -12.47
N ASN A 543 -2.49 27.02 -13.21
CA ASN A 543 -2.12 27.52 -14.53
C ASN A 543 -0.97 28.53 -14.55
N ALA A 544 -0.56 29.05 -13.40
CA ALA A 544 0.58 29.96 -13.31
C ALA A 544 1.94 29.22 -13.28
N TYR A 545 1.94 27.93 -12.94
CA TYR A 545 3.18 27.15 -12.83
C TYR A 545 3.82 26.75 -14.17
N PRO A 546 3.09 26.39 -15.23
CA PRO A 546 3.71 25.86 -16.44
C PRO A 546 4.74 26.82 -17.08
N GLU A 547 4.34 28.07 -17.32
CA GLU A 547 5.25 29.09 -17.87
C GLU A 547 6.41 29.40 -16.92
N LEU A 548 6.15 29.40 -15.61
CA LEU A 548 7.16 29.64 -14.59
C LEU A 548 8.23 28.54 -14.59
N ILE A 549 7.83 27.26 -14.61
CA ILE A 549 8.72 26.11 -14.62
C ILE A 549 9.61 26.13 -15.87
N VAL A 550 9.01 26.29 -17.06
CA VAL A 550 9.76 26.37 -18.32
C VAL A 550 10.76 27.53 -18.30
N ARG A 551 10.36 28.69 -17.79
CA ARG A 551 11.23 29.87 -17.68
C ARG A 551 12.40 29.62 -16.72
N LEU A 552 12.15 29.01 -15.56
CA LEU A 552 13.20 28.73 -14.58
C LEU A 552 14.16 27.63 -15.06
N ASN A 553 13.66 26.62 -15.79
CA ASN A 553 14.50 25.62 -16.44
C ASN A 553 15.41 26.26 -17.49
N LYS A 554 14.90 27.14 -18.36
CA LYS A 554 15.72 27.90 -19.33
C LYS A 554 16.77 28.80 -18.66
N GLN A 555 16.51 29.27 -17.44
CA GLN A 555 17.47 30.02 -16.61
C GLN A 555 18.50 29.13 -15.89
N GLY A 556 18.40 27.81 -16.07
CA GLY A 556 19.24 26.81 -15.41
C GLY A 556 19.07 26.79 -13.90
N LEU A 557 17.87 27.15 -13.42
CA LEU A 557 17.48 27.13 -12.01
C LEU A 557 16.70 25.87 -11.63
N LEU A 558 16.12 25.16 -12.59
CA LEU A 558 15.43 23.89 -12.39
C LEU A 558 15.97 22.88 -13.39
N ASN A 559 16.34 21.70 -12.92
CA ASN A 559 16.74 20.58 -13.80
C ASN A 559 15.49 19.86 -14.32
N SER A 560 15.64 19.03 -15.35
CA SER A 560 14.57 18.11 -15.74
C SER A 560 14.30 17.15 -14.58
N ALA A 561 13.03 16.93 -14.27
CA ALA A 561 12.58 15.89 -13.34
C ALA A 561 12.33 14.55 -14.07
N LEU A 562 12.44 14.53 -15.40
CA LEU A 562 12.31 13.31 -16.19
C LEU A 562 13.60 12.48 -16.06
N GLU A 563 13.53 11.42 -15.26
CA GLU A 563 14.62 10.46 -15.05
C GLU A 563 14.48 9.22 -15.96
N HIS A 564 13.26 8.95 -16.45
CA HIS A 564 12.90 7.76 -17.22
C HIS A 564 12.97 7.99 -18.74
N ASP A 565 12.82 6.93 -19.53
CA ASP A 565 12.85 7.00 -20.99
C ASP A 565 11.75 7.95 -21.51
N PRO A 566 12.11 8.99 -22.31
CA PRO A 566 11.13 9.87 -22.95
C PRO A 566 10.02 9.15 -23.75
N SER A 567 10.22 7.89 -24.13
CA SER A 567 9.19 7.07 -24.77
C SER A 567 7.95 6.85 -23.90
N GLU A 568 8.08 6.87 -22.56
CA GLU A 568 6.97 6.65 -21.61
C GLU A 568 5.91 7.75 -21.70
N ILE A 569 6.32 8.99 -21.93
CA ILE A 569 5.43 10.15 -22.05
C ILE A 569 5.02 10.45 -23.50
N ALA A 570 5.51 9.68 -24.48
CA ALA A 570 5.31 9.97 -25.90
C ALA A 570 3.83 9.98 -26.30
N SER A 571 3.03 9.07 -25.72
CA SER A 571 1.59 9.02 -25.98
C SER A 571 0.85 10.25 -25.43
N ALA A 572 1.17 10.67 -24.20
CA ALA A 572 0.59 11.84 -23.58
C ALA A 572 0.97 13.13 -24.32
N LEU A 573 2.22 13.24 -24.78
CA LEU A 573 2.68 14.35 -25.62
C LEU A 573 1.97 14.38 -26.97
N ALA A 574 1.79 13.23 -27.64
CA ALA A 574 1.12 13.17 -28.93
C ALA A 574 -0.33 13.67 -28.84
N ILE A 575 -1.10 13.19 -27.86
CA ILE A 575 -2.48 13.64 -27.61
C ILE A 575 -2.49 15.11 -27.19
N GLY A 576 -1.60 15.50 -26.29
CA GLY A 576 -1.49 16.87 -25.82
C GLY A 576 -1.20 17.87 -26.94
N ARG A 577 -0.34 17.50 -27.90
CA ARG A 577 -0.02 18.33 -29.09
C ARG A 577 -1.23 18.53 -30.00
N GLU A 578 -2.12 17.54 -30.10
CA GLU A 578 -3.37 17.66 -30.84
C GLU A 578 -4.33 18.66 -30.19
N TRP A 579 -4.44 18.64 -28.85
CA TRP A 579 -5.36 19.50 -28.10
C TRP A 579 -4.86 20.93 -27.89
N PHE A 580 -3.57 21.11 -27.57
CA PHE A 580 -3.02 22.40 -27.16
C PHE A 580 -2.04 23.02 -28.16
N GLY A 581 -1.61 22.26 -29.18
CA GLY A 581 -0.56 22.65 -30.11
C GLY A 581 0.85 22.37 -29.59
N ASN A 582 1.84 22.39 -30.50
CA ASN A 582 3.19 21.87 -30.26
C ASN A 582 4.01 22.60 -29.16
N ASN A 583 3.76 23.89 -28.91
CA ASN A 583 4.58 24.73 -28.04
C ASN A 583 3.86 25.17 -26.75
N HIS A 584 2.81 24.45 -26.35
CA HIS A 584 2.04 24.84 -25.18
C HIS A 584 2.85 24.63 -23.89
N PRO A 585 2.86 25.58 -22.93
CA PRO A 585 3.66 25.49 -21.71
C PRO A 585 3.44 24.22 -20.87
N ILE A 586 2.22 23.67 -20.88
CA ILE A 586 1.90 22.40 -20.20
C ILE A 586 2.69 21.23 -20.81
N LEU A 587 2.78 21.15 -22.14
CA LEU A 587 3.52 20.08 -22.81
C LEU A 587 5.01 20.22 -22.58
N MET A 588 5.52 21.45 -22.59
CA MET A 588 6.91 21.72 -22.25
C MET A 588 7.24 21.36 -20.80
N CYS A 589 6.27 21.44 -19.87
CA CYS A 589 6.47 20.94 -18.50
C CYS A 589 6.47 19.42 -18.45
N LEU A 590 5.61 18.77 -19.23
CA LEU A 590 5.58 17.31 -19.31
C LEU A 590 6.90 16.76 -19.87
N GLU A 591 7.51 17.44 -20.86
CA GLU A 591 8.87 17.12 -21.36
C GLU A 591 9.97 17.30 -20.30
N LEU A 592 9.70 18.08 -19.24
CA LEU A 592 10.57 18.22 -18.07
C LEU A 592 10.20 17.25 -16.93
N GLY A 593 9.27 16.32 -17.15
CA GLY A 593 8.81 15.37 -16.14
C GLY A 593 7.79 15.94 -15.14
N VAL A 594 7.09 17.04 -15.49
CA VAL A 594 6.09 17.68 -14.62
C VAL A 594 4.72 17.69 -15.28
N ALA A 595 3.80 16.90 -14.73
CA ALA A 595 2.40 16.88 -15.13
C ALA A 595 1.59 18.00 -14.44
N ILE A 596 0.59 18.52 -15.15
CA ILE A 596 -0.31 19.58 -14.67
C ILE A 596 -1.73 19.03 -14.71
N HIS A 597 -2.46 19.12 -13.59
CA HIS A 597 -3.79 18.53 -13.48
C HIS A 597 -4.83 19.51 -12.88
N HIS A 598 -5.98 19.64 -13.55
CA HIS A 598 -7.17 20.33 -13.02
C HIS A 598 -8.44 19.89 -13.78
N GLY A 599 -9.63 20.01 -13.18
CA GLY A 599 -10.92 19.47 -13.70
C GLY A 599 -11.48 20.06 -15.01
N ALA A 600 -10.68 20.84 -15.74
CA ALA A 600 -11.02 21.44 -17.02
C ALA A 600 -9.97 21.14 -18.11
N LEU A 601 -9.00 20.28 -17.81
CA LEU A 601 -8.19 19.66 -18.84
C LEU A 601 -9.05 18.63 -19.60
N PRO A 602 -8.81 18.42 -20.90
CA PRO A 602 -9.44 17.34 -21.64
C PRO A 602 -9.15 16.00 -20.95
N LYS A 603 -10.17 15.16 -20.77
CA LYS A 603 -10.03 13.85 -20.11
C LYS A 603 -8.93 12.98 -20.72
N ALA A 604 -8.85 12.96 -22.05
CA ALA A 604 -7.85 12.20 -22.80
C ALA A 604 -6.40 12.60 -22.48
N VAL A 605 -6.17 13.85 -22.07
CA VAL A 605 -4.86 14.32 -21.58
C VAL A 605 -4.71 13.97 -20.11
N SER A 606 -5.72 14.29 -19.31
CA SER A 606 -5.72 14.14 -17.85
C SER A 606 -5.55 12.70 -17.34
N GLU A 607 -6.01 11.71 -18.11
CA GLU A 607 -5.90 10.29 -17.76
C GLU A 607 -4.53 9.68 -18.09
N ARG A 608 -3.71 10.36 -18.91
CA ARG A 608 -2.42 9.85 -19.41
C ARG A 608 -1.22 10.69 -19.01
N SER A 609 -1.43 11.92 -18.55
CA SER A 609 -0.43 12.80 -17.94
C SER A 609 -0.32 12.54 -16.44
#